data_AF-A0A540MHN3-F1
#
_entry.id   AF-A0A540MHN3-F1
#
_cell.length_a   1.000
_cell.length_b   1.000
_cell.length_c   1.000
_cell.angle_alpha   90.00
_cell.angle_beta   90.00
_cell.angle_gamma   90.00
#
_symmetry.space_group_name_H-M   'P 1'
#
loop_
_entity.id
_entity.type
_entity.pdbx_description
1 polymer ?
#
loop_
_entity_poly.entity_id
_entity_poly.type
_entity_poly.pdbx_seq_one_letter_code
_entity_poly.pdbx_strand_id
1 'polypeptide(L)'
;MAAQAGSSSAQEDQFLENEEDLFYGAESGWVEARTSCDHLASLSSDLAHIPTPDTACNRCQHPNENWLCLCCKDILCSRFVNKHMLQHYQQSNHCLALSYSDLSVWCFSCDAYLDAQLIPQLRPVYETAYILKFGEAPPFRTV
;
A
#
# COMPACT_ATOMS: atom_id res chain seq x y z
N MET A 1 -44.18 -25.68 46.88
CA MET A 1 -43.66 -27.00 47.32
C MET A 1 -44.26 -28.05 46.40
N ALA A 2 -43.39 -28.90 45.83
CA ALA A 2 -43.64 -30.11 45.01
C ALA A 2 -44.35 -29.89 43.64
N ALA A 3 -43.99 -30.53 42.52
CA ALA A 3 -42.89 -31.44 42.17
C ALA A 3 -42.80 -31.56 40.62
N GLN A 4 -41.58 -31.79 40.11
CA GLN A 4 -41.11 -32.76 39.07
C GLN A 4 -42.15 -33.45 38.15
N ALA A 5 -41.90 -33.95 36.94
CA ALA A 5 -40.80 -33.94 35.94
C ALA A 5 -41.28 -34.82 34.76
N GLY A 6 -40.63 -34.70 33.60
CA GLY A 6 -40.67 -35.65 32.47
C GLY A 6 -41.58 -35.21 31.31
N SER A 7 -41.32 -35.53 30.05
CA SER A 7 -40.21 -36.19 29.35
C SER A 7 -40.49 -36.01 27.84
N SER A 8 -39.45 -36.17 27.02
CA SER A 8 -39.50 -36.63 25.61
C SER A 8 -39.62 -35.59 24.49
N SER A 9 -38.47 -35.37 23.84
CA SER A 9 -38.21 -35.56 22.41
C SER A 9 -39.28 -35.12 21.39
N ALA A 10 -38.94 -34.13 20.56
CA ALA A 10 -38.48 -34.38 19.20
C ALA A 10 -38.26 -33.01 18.51
N GLN A 11 -37.06 -32.84 17.95
CA GLN A 11 -36.79 -31.93 16.83
C GLN A 11 -37.75 -32.34 15.69
N GLU A 12 -38.24 -31.44 14.83
CA GLU A 12 -37.50 -30.88 13.71
C GLU A 12 -38.42 -29.83 13.08
N ASP A 13 -38.00 -28.57 13.04
CA ASP A 13 -38.54 -27.61 12.08
C ASP A 13 -37.35 -26.89 11.46
N GLN A 14 -36.94 -27.41 10.30
CA GLN A 14 -35.89 -26.86 9.46
C GLN A 14 -36.43 -25.60 8.79
N PHE A 15 -36.38 -24.48 9.50
CA PHE A 15 -36.28 -23.17 8.88
C PHE A 15 -34.83 -22.98 8.47
N LEU A 16 -34.51 -23.36 7.23
CA LEU A 16 -33.33 -22.89 6.53
C LEU A 16 -33.53 -21.41 6.22
N GLU A 17 -33.40 -20.57 7.24
CA GLU A 17 -33.23 -19.12 7.10
C GLU A 17 -31.76 -18.87 6.74
N ASN A 18 -31.48 -19.01 5.45
CA ASN A 18 -30.48 -18.26 4.68
C ASN A 18 -29.26 -17.75 5.47
N GLU A 19 -28.33 -18.65 5.80
CA GLU A 19 -27.01 -18.31 6.37
C GLU A 19 -26.08 -17.63 5.33
N GLU A 20 -26.55 -17.44 4.09
CA GLU A 20 -25.79 -16.86 2.98
C GLU A 20 -25.99 -15.34 2.81
N ASP A 21 -26.89 -14.69 3.57
CA ASP A 21 -27.13 -13.23 3.47
C ASP A 21 -26.49 -12.40 4.61
N LEU A 22 -25.71 -13.03 5.51
CA LEU A 22 -25.04 -12.35 6.63
C LEU A 22 -23.54 -12.12 6.42
N PHE A 23 -23.12 -11.85 5.18
CA PHE A 23 -21.77 -11.32 4.91
C PHE A 23 -21.76 -10.15 3.91
N TYR A 24 -22.88 -9.47 3.73
CA TYR A 24 -22.99 -8.29 2.87
C TYR A 24 -23.03 -6.99 3.72
N GLY A 25 -22.08 -6.85 4.65
CA GLY A 25 -22.16 -5.81 5.67
C GLY A 25 -20.86 -5.43 6.40
N ALA A 26 -19.69 -5.67 5.80
CA ALA A 26 -18.42 -5.18 6.33
C ALA A 26 -17.46 -4.76 5.20
N GLU A 27 -17.89 -3.88 4.31
CA GLU A 27 -16.95 -3.08 3.51
C GLU A 27 -16.29 -2.04 4.42
N SER A 28 -15.43 -2.51 5.34
CA SER A 28 -14.38 -1.65 5.88
C SER A 28 -13.54 -1.23 4.68
N GLY A 29 -13.57 0.06 4.34
CA GLY A 29 -12.87 0.66 3.18
C GLY A 29 -11.34 0.63 3.28
N TRP A 30 -10.76 -0.49 3.70
CA TRP A 30 -9.33 -0.75 3.71
C TRP A 30 -8.90 -1.14 2.30
N VAL A 31 -7.99 -0.35 1.73
CA VAL A 31 -7.36 -0.69 0.46
C VAL A 31 -6.16 -1.59 0.77
N GLU A 32 -6.29 -2.88 0.46
CA GLU A 32 -5.16 -3.81 0.54
C GLU A 32 -4.11 -3.49 -0.53
N ALA A 33 -2.85 -3.39 -0.10
CA ALA A 33 -1.74 -3.20 -1.01
C ALA A 33 -1.48 -4.49 -1.80
N ARG A 34 -1.24 -4.35 -3.10
CA ARG A 34 -0.92 -5.49 -3.96
C ARG A 34 0.48 -6.01 -3.69
N THR A 35 0.63 -7.33 -3.75
CA THR A 35 1.91 -8.02 -3.56
C THR A 35 2.59 -8.38 -4.89
N SER A 36 2.00 -8.01 -6.03
CA SER A 36 2.58 -8.19 -7.36
C SER A 36 2.13 -7.06 -8.30
N CYS A 37 2.96 -6.76 -9.31
CA CYS A 37 2.69 -5.75 -10.33
C CYS A 37 3.54 -6.01 -11.58
N ASP A 38 2.92 -6.01 -12.76
CA ASP A 38 3.63 -6.23 -14.03
C ASP A 38 4.59 -5.08 -14.38
N HIS A 39 4.40 -3.92 -13.75
CA HIS A 39 5.21 -2.73 -13.99
C HIS A 39 6.55 -2.73 -13.23
N LEU A 40 6.83 -3.73 -12.39
CA LEU A 40 8.11 -3.85 -11.69
C LEU A 40 9.31 -3.93 -12.66
N ALA A 41 9.09 -4.34 -13.91
CA ALA A 41 10.12 -4.33 -14.96
C ALA A 41 10.62 -2.93 -15.34
N SER A 42 9.88 -1.86 -15.00
CA SER A 42 10.25 -0.46 -15.28
C SER A 42 11.14 0.19 -14.21
N LEU A 43 11.48 -0.56 -13.16
CA LEU A 43 12.32 -0.05 -12.06
C LEU A 43 13.73 0.27 -12.54
N SER A 44 14.35 1.28 -11.90
CA SER A 44 15.77 1.56 -12.08
C SER A 44 16.62 0.38 -11.63
N SER A 45 17.77 0.17 -12.28
CA SER A 45 18.73 -0.86 -11.86
C SER A 45 19.41 -0.56 -10.53
N ASP A 46 19.40 0.70 -10.08
CA ASP A 46 20.03 1.12 -8.83
C ASP A 46 18.99 1.73 -7.89
N LEU A 47 18.38 0.88 -7.07
CA LEU A 47 17.39 1.26 -6.07
C LEU A 47 17.99 1.40 -4.65
N ALA A 48 19.28 1.12 -4.50
CA ALA A 48 19.98 1.25 -3.22
C ALA A 48 20.49 2.68 -2.97
N HIS A 49 20.77 3.46 -4.03
CA HIS A 49 21.19 4.84 -3.92
C HIS A 49 20.07 5.78 -4.36
N ILE A 50 19.34 6.30 -3.39
CA ILE A 50 18.26 7.26 -3.60
C ILE A 50 18.59 8.58 -2.91
N PRO A 51 18.05 9.71 -3.40
CA PRO A 51 18.17 10.97 -2.67
C PRO A 51 17.43 10.90 -1.33
N THR A 52 17.76 11.82 -0.43
CA THR A 52 17.23 11.78 0.94
C THR A 52 15.75 12.21 0.98
N PRO A 53 14.94 11.68 1.92
CA PRO A 53 13.52 12.00 2.03
C PRO A 53 13.17 13.48 2.28
N ASP A 54 14.12 14.30 2.74
CA ASP A 54 13.98 15.76 2.91
C ASP A 54 14.15 16.56 1.61
N THR A 55 14.48 15.88 0.50
CA THR A 55 14.67 16.54 -0.79
C THR A 55 13.37 17.17 -1.29
N ALA A 56 13.44 18.46 -1.64
CA ALA A 56 12.30 19.22 -2.16
C ALA A 56 11.92 18.79 -3.59
N CYS A 57 10.70 19.15 -4.01
CA CYS A 57 10.28 18.92 -5.39
C CYS A 57 11.18 19.66 -6.39
N ASN A 58 11.71 18.95 -7.38
CA ASN A 58 12.62 19.50 -8.40
C ASN A 58 12.00 20.60 -9.27
N ARG A 59 10.66 20.68 -9.36
CA ARG A 59 9.95 21.68 -10.17
C ARG A 59 9.53 22.93 -9.39
N CYS A 60 8.90 22.78 -8.23
CA CYS A 60 8.38 23.92 -7.45
C CYS A 60 9.05 24.14 -6.10
N GLN A 61 10.08 23.36 -5.76
CA GLN A 61 10.83 23.46 -4.51
C GLN A 61 9.96 23.31 -3.24
N HIS A 62 8.80 22.63 -3.36
CA HIS A 62 7.96 22.35 -2.20
C HIS A 62 8.67 21.32 -1.29
N PRO A 63 8.79 21.57 0.02
CA PRO A 63 9.60 20.73 0.91
C PRO A 63 8.89 19.44 1.37
N ASN A 64 7.56 19.42 1.35
CA ASN A 64 6.76 18.32 1.90
C ASN A 64 5.98 17.58 0.81
N GLU A 65 5.43 16.41 1.15
CA GLU A 65 4.55 15.62 0.27
C GLU A 65 5.22 15.30 -1.08
N ASN A 66 6.50 14.94 -1.02
CA ASN A 66 7.29 14.62 -2.20
C ASN A 66 7.36 13.11 -2.43
N TRP A 67 7.43 12.75 -3.69
CA TRP A 67 7.49 11.38 -4.17
C TRP A 67 8.75 11.20 -4.99
N LEU A 68 9.38 10.04 -4.86
CA LEU A 68 10.52 9.59 -5.64
C LEU A 68 10.04 8.68 -6.77
N CYS A 69 10.35 9.03 -8.02
CA CYS A 69 10.14 8.14 -9.15
C CYS A 69 11.13 6.97 -9.09
N LEU A 70 10.62 5.72 -9.07
CA LEU A 70 11.46 4.53 -8.96
C LEU A 70 12.10 4.11 -10.30
N CYS A 71 11.68 4.72 -11.41
CA CYS A 71 12.26 4.47 -12.73
C CYS A 71 13.50 5.35 -12.99
N CYS A 72 13.43 6.64 -12.63
CA CYS A 72 14.44 7.65 -13.01
C CYS A 72 14.98 8.50 -11.85
N LYS A 73 14.53 8.26 -10.61
CA LYS A 73 14.94 8.95 -9.37
C LYS A 73 14.61 10.45 -9.30
N ASP A 74 13.73 10.94 -10.17
CA ASP A 74 13.24 12.32 -10.08
C ASP A 74 12.32 12.49 -8.85
N ILE A 75 12.37 13.66 -8.21
CA ILE A 75 11.63 13.95 -6.97
C ILE A 75 10.63 15.06 -7.21
N LEU A 76 9.36 14.72 -7.06
CA LEU A 76 8.25 15.59 -7.47
C LEU A 76 7.14 15.57 -6.44
N CYS A 77 6.49 16.71 -6.27
CA CYS A 77 5.41 16.82 -5.29
C CYS A 77 4.18 15.99 -5.70
N SER A 78 3.46 15.54 -4.68
CA SER A 78 2.28 14.68 -4.81
C SER A 78 1.13 15.35 -5.54
N ARG A 79 0.07 14.56 -5.79
CA ARG A 79 -1.19 15.04 -6.35
C ARG A 79 -1.94 16.05 -5.48
N PHE A 80 -1.63 16.11 -4.19
CA PHE A 80 -2.24 17.01 -3.21
C PHE A 80 -1.54 18.37 -3.14
N VAL A 81 -0.35 18.51 -3.76
CA VAL A 81 0.39 19.77 -3.87
C VAL A 81 0.18 20.36 -5.28
N ASN A 82 1.13 20.19 -6.21
CA ASN A 82 1.05 20.70 -7.59
C ASN A 82 0.96 19.58 -8.64
N LYS A 83 0.78 18.32 -8.23
CA LYS A 83 0.60 17.16 -9.14
C LYS A 83 1.79 16.89 -10.06
N HIS A 84 2.99 17.34 -9.72
CA HIS A 84 4.16 17.15 -10.57
C HIS A 84 4.53 15.68 -10.80
N MET A 85 4.39 14.81 -9.79
CA MET A 85 4.63 13.38 -9.99
C MET A 85 3.60 12.75 -10.95
N LEU A 86 2.34 13.18 -10.88
CA LEU A 86 1.29 12.73 -11.80
C LEU A 86 1.56 13.19 -13.23
N GLN A 87 1.96 14.45 -13.43
CA GLN A 87 2.34 14.97 -14.74
C GLN A 87 3.57 14.23 -15.30
N HIS A 88 4.54 13.92 -14.44
CA HIS A 88 5.73 13.16 -14.82
C HIS A 88 5.39 11.75 -15.31
N TYR A 89 4.49 11.04 -14.61
CA TYR A 89 3.96 9.77 -15.08
C TYR A 89 3.33 9.91 -16.48
N GLN A 90 2.49 10.92 -16.69
CA GLN A 90 1.81 11.14 -17.98
C GLN A 90 2.79 11.47 -19.13
N GLN A 91 3.94 12.07 -18.83
CA GLN A 91 4.94 12.48 -19.82
C GLN A 91 5.97 11.39 -20.14
N SER A 92 6.36 10.61 -19.13
CA SER A 92 7.46 9.64 -19.23
C SER A 92 7.00 8.18 -19.22
N ASN A 93 5.74 7.94 -18.85
CA ASN A 93 5.19 6.61 -18.59
C ASN A 93 5.88 5.87 -17.42
N HIS A 94 6.59 6.59 -16.56
CA HIS A 94 7.15 6.06 -15.31
C HIS A 94 6.04 5.93 -14.25
N CYS A 95 5.56 4.72 -14.03
CA CYS A 95 4.35 4.49 -13.24
C CYS A 95 4.61 4.17 -11.76
N LEU A 96 5.85 3.87 -11.36
CA LEU A 96 6.16 3.50 -9.97
C LEU A 96 6.81 4.66 -9.22
N ALA A 97 6.24 5.02 -8.07
CA ALA A 97 6.78 6.05 -7.20
C ALA A 97 6.67 5.68 -5.72
N LEU A 98 7.67 6.08 -4.93
CA LEU A 98 7.69 5.95 -3.47
C LEU A 98 7.39 7.30 -2.82
N SER A 99 6.49 7.31 -1.83
CA SER A 99 6.17 8.48 -1.02
C SER A 99 7.24 8.71 0.06
N TYR A 100 7.79 9.92 0.16
CA TYR A 100 8.67 10.26 1.28
C TYR A 100 7.92 10.55 2.57
N SER A 101 6.60 10.74 2.55
CA SER A 101 5.81 11.01 3.75
C SER A 101 5.68 9.75 4.62
N ASP A 102 5.32 8.62 4.02
CA ASP A 102 4.95 7.37 4.71
C ASP A 102 5.63 6.11 4.14
N LEU A 103 6.53 6.26 3.16
CA LEU A 103 7.24 5.16 2.49
C LEU A 103 6.33 4.17 1.74
N SER A 104 5.08 4.57 1.46
CA SER A 104 4.19 3.79 0.59
C SER A 104 4.67 3.82 -0.86
N VAL A 105 4.45 2.73 -1.59
CA VAL A 105 4.75 2.65 -3.03
C VAL A 105 3.44 2.63 -3.81
N TRP A 106 3.36 3.48 -4.84
CA TRP A 106 2.20 3.61 -5.70
C TRP A 106 2.53 3.24 -7.13
N CYS A 107 1.61 2.53 -7.78
CA CYS A 107 1.63 2.32 -9.22
C CYS A 107 0.52 3.14 -9.89
N PHE A 108 0.89 4.18 -10.65
CA PHE A 108 -0.07 5.03 -11.37
C PHE A 108 -0.84 4.29 -12.47
N SER A 109 -0.25 3.25 -13.07
CA SER A 109 -0.94 2.47 -14.12
C SER A 109 -1.93 1.45 -13.55
N CYS A 110 -1.66 0.91 -12.36
CA CYS A 110 -2.58 -0.01 -11.67
C CYS A 110 -3.58 0.70 -10.77
N ASP A 111 -3.41 2.00 -10.54
CA ASP A 111 -4.16 2.79 -9.56
C ASP A 111 -4.21 2.12 -8.18
N ALA A 112 -3.06 1.60 -7.73
CA ALA A 112 -2.97 0.76 -6.53
C ALA A 112 -1.66 0.98 -5.76
N TYR A 113 -1.73 0.81 -4.43
CA TYR A 113 -0.57 0.68 -3.58
C TYR A 113 0.07 -0.69 -3.73
N LEU A 114 1.40 -0.74 -3.59
CA LEU A 114 2.20 -1.96 -3.64
C LEU A 114 2.85 -2.19 -2.28
N ASP A 115 2.87 -3.44 -1.82
CA ASP A 115 3.58 -3.82 -0.59
C ASP A 115 5.08 -3.96 -0.89
N ALA A 116 5.83 -2.91 -0.53
CA ALA A 116 7.27 -2.85 -0.79
C ALA A 116 8.10 -3.86 0.03
N GLN A 117 7.56 -4.39 1.14
CA GLN A 117 8.26 -5.37 1.97
C GLN A 117 8.09 -6.79 1.41
N LEU A 118 6.91 -7.08 0.85
CA LEU A 118 6.59 -8.37 0.23
C LEU A 118 7.11 -8.48 -1.21
N ILE A 119 7.26 -7.38 -1.94
CA ILE A 119 7.81 -7.37 -3.30
C ILE A 119 9.35 -7.29 -3.25
N PRO A 120 10.09 -8.34 -3.64
CA PRO A 120 11.55 -8.37 -3.49
C PRO A 120 12.28 -7.25 -4.25
N GLN A 121 11.75 -6.82 -5.40
CA GLN A 121 12.36 -5.77 -6.23
C GLN A 121 12.25 -4.38 -5.59
N LEU A 122 11.28 -4.17 -4.70
CA LEU A 122 11.07 -2.89 -4.01
C LEU A 122 11.77 -2.82 -2.65
N ARG A 123 12.15 -3.98 -2.08
CA ARG A 123 12.79 -4.04 -0.77
C ARG A 123 14.04 -3.16 -0.64
N PRO A 124 14.99 -3.13 -1.60
CA PRO A 124 16.19 -2.30 -1.46
C PRO A 124 15.89 -0.81 -1.31
N VAL A 125 14.94 -0.29 -2.12
CA VAL A 125 14.57 1.13 -2.03
C VAL A 125 13.81 1.43 -0.74
N TYR A 126 12.95 0.51 -0.29
CA TYR A 126 12.23 0.66 0.97
C TYR A 126 13.16 0.69 2.17
N GLU A 127 14.11 -0.26 2.25
CA GLU A 127 15.11 -0.33 3.33
C GLU A 127 15.98 0.93 3.36
N THR A 128 16.51 1.35 2.21
CA THR A 128 17.29 2.59 2.13
C THR A 128 16.45 3.80 2.56
N ALA A 129 15.24 3.95 2.04
CA ALA A 129 14.38 5.08 2.39
C ALA A 129 14.02 5.09 3.89
N TYR A 130 13.79 3.91 4.48
CA TYR A 130 13.51 3.76 5.91
C TYR A 130 14.70 4.20 6.75
N ILE A 131 15.91 3.72 6.43
CA ILE A 131 17.15 4.11 7.13
C ILE A 131 17.41 5.61 6.99
N LEU A 132 17.23 6.17 5.80
CA LEU A 132 17.42 7.61 5.57
C LEU A 132 16.41 8.46 6.35
N LYS A 133 15.17 7.97 6.51
CA LYS A 133 14.10 8.71 7.20
C LYS A 133 14.16 8.59 8.73
N PHE A 134 14.50 7.41 9.24
CA PHE A 134 14.37 7.08 10.67
C PHE A 134 15.72 6.81 11.37
N GLY A 135 16.80 6.62 10.61
CA GLY A 135 18.13 6.36 11.17
C GLY A 135 18.34 4.93 11.69
N GLU A 136 17.40 4.01 11.43
CA GLU A 136 17.45 2.61 11.85
C GLU A 136 16.94 1.67 10.74
N ALA A 137 17.17 0.37 10.88
CA ALA A 137 16.65 -0.62 9.93
C ALA A 137 15.12 -0.80 10.10
N PRO A 138 14.39 -1.09 9.00
CA PRO A 138 12.96 -1.35 9.09
C PRO A 138 12.66 -2.57 9.98
N PRO A 139 11.54 -2.56 10.72
CA PRO A 139 11.13 -3.71 11.52
C PRO A 139 10.85 -4.91 10.61
N PHE A 140 11.22 -6.10 11.07
CA PHE A 140 10.87 -7.34 10.37
C PHE A 140 9.35 -7.53 10.41
N ARG A 141 8.71 -7.65 9.24
CA ARG A 141 7.35 -8.20 9.17
C ARG A 141 7.42 -9.69 9.44
N THR A 142 6.90 -10.12 10.58
CA THR A 142 6.51 -11.51 10.80
C THR A 142 5.33 -11.79 9.88
N VAL A 143 5.51 -12.70 8.92
CA VAL A 143 4.44 -13.17 8.02
C VAL A 143 3.51 -14.11 8.77
#